data_AF-A0A957LPL6-F1
#
_entry.id   AF-A0A957LPL6-F1
#
_cell.length_a   1.000
_cell.length_b   1.000
_cell.length_c   1.000
_cell.angle_alpha   90.00
_cell.angle_beta   90.00
_cell.angle_gamma   90.00
#
_symmetry.space_group_name_H-M   'P 1'
#
loop_
_entity.id
_entity.type
_entity.pdbx_description
1 polymer ?
#
loop_
_entity_poly.entity_id
_entity_poly.type
_entity_poly.pdbx_seq_one_letter_code
_entity_poly.pdbx_strand_id
1 'polypeptide(L)'
;MTTPTPQPAPATQRPAGRWARLAHSRAALALAAVLVALPAVWLLITRGLPAIADDTPVHLMRLFVFDQQVRQGDWLPRWIADLYTGYGYPLFNFYAPAMYYLAETLHLGGLGQAAAYSWSYVLAVLFGAVGAAFLASDLYASTAGENEGADRAPLAPRPSPLPSFWPGLLAAATYTYATYLLANVFVRGAFGEIGAQALLPWLFWALRRMMLTRRPLPSLVLGATLLALLAMTHTITFLLALPWLAGYAI
;
A
#
# COMPACT_ATOMS: atom_id res chain seq x y z
N MET A 1 13.20 54.70 -43.15
CA MET A 1 12.06 53.78 -43.01
C MET A 1 12.61 52.38 -42.84
N THR A 2 12.70 51.90 -41.61
CA THR A 2 13.09 50.52 -41.29
C THR A 2 11.83 49.69 -41.15
N THR A 3 11.59 48.78 -42.07
CA THR A 3 10.47 47.82 -42.01
C THR A 3 10.62 46.93 -40.77
N PRO A 4 9.59 46.81 -39.91
CA PRO A 4 9.64 45.92 -38.77
C PRO A 4 9.62 44.46 -39.25
N THR A 5 10.59 43.66 -38.79
CA THR A 5 10.61 42.22 -39.01
C THR A 5 9.38 41.57 -38.36
N PRO A 6 8.67 40.66 -39.07
CA PRO A 6 7.50 40.01 -38.52
C PRO A 6 7.91 39.12 -37.34
N GLN A 7 7.25 39.28 -36.19
CA GLN A 7 7.42 38.37 -35.06
C GLN A 7 7.04 36.94 -35.49
N PRO A 8 7.82 35.92 -35.11
CA PRO A 8 7.44 34.53 -35.35
C PRO A 8 6.12 34.24 -34.63
N ALA A 9 5.17 33.64 -35.35
CA ALA A 9 3.89 33.26 -34.79
C ALA A 9 4.09 32.40 -33.52
N PRO A 10 3.30 32.61 -32.45
CA PRO A 10 3.42 31.81 -31.24
C PRO A 10 3.26 30.34 -31.59
N ALA A 11 4.24 29.52 -31.19
CA ALA A 11 4.24 28.09 -31.44
C ALA A 11 2.93 27.48 -30.92
N THR A 12 2.10 26.98 -31.83
CA THR A 12 0.87 26.28 -31.47
C THR A 12 1.25 25.07 -30.62
N GLN A 13 1.02 25.13 -29.31
CA GLN A 13 1.19 23.99 -28.43
C GLN A 13 0.26 22.88 -28.92
N ARG A 14 0.82 21.84 -29.55
CA ARG A 14 0.04 20.69 -29.98
C ARG A 14 -0.62 20.09 -28.73
N PRO A 15 -1.94 19.87 -28.73
CA PRO A 15 -2.60 19.26 -27.58
C PRO A 15 -1.93 17.92 -27.29
N ALA A 16 -1.48 17.75 -26.04
CA ALA A 16 -0.79 16.52 -25.62
C ALA A 16 -1.63 15.31 -26.03
N GLY A 17 -1.01 14.34 -26.71
CA GLY A 17 -1.70 13.13 -27.18
C GLY A 17 -2.40 12.40 -26.03
N ARG A 18 -3.46 11.64 -26.33
CA ARG A 18 -4.22 10.86 -25.33
C ARG A 18 -3.32 10.05 -24.38
N TRP A 19 -2.26 9.46 -24.93
CA TRP A 19 -1.25 8.69 -24.20
C TRP A 19 -0.42 9.54 -23.21
N ALA A 20 -0.09 10.77 -23.59
CA ALA A 20 0.59 11.70 -22.69
C ALA A 20 -0.32 12.10 -21.52
N ARG A 21 -1.61 12.36 -21.76
CA ARG A 21 -2.56 12.65 -20.66
C ARG A 21 -2.74 11.48 -19.69
N LEU A 22 -2.83 10.26 -20.22
CA LEU A 22 -2.94 9.05 -19.39
C LEU A 22 -1.69 8.81 -18.55
N ALA A 23 -0.50 9.08 -19.10
CA ALA A 23 0.77 8.93 -18.37
C ALA A 23 0.90 9.88 -17.17
N HIS A 24 0.12 10.97 -17.11
CA HIS A 24 0.09 11.89 -15.98
C HIS A 24 -1.10 11.63 -15.03
N SER A 25 -1.99 10.68 -15.35
CA SER A 25 -3.17 10.38 -14.55
C SER A 25 -2.85 9.40 -13.42
N ARG A 26 -3.02 9.86 -12.18
CA ARG A 26 -2.91 8.99 -10.98
C ARG A 26 -3.92 7.85 -10.98
N ALA A 27 -5.12 8.09 -11.49
CA ALA A 27 -6.14 7.05 -11.62
C ALA A 27 -5.73 5.98 -12.64
N ALA A 28 -5.14 6.38 -13.76
CA ALA A 28 -4.63 5.44 -14.76
C ALA A 28 -3.47 4.60 -14.21
N LEU A 29 -2.56 5.22 -13.44
CA LEU A 29 -1.48 4.51 -12.78
C LEU A 29 -1.99 3.52 -11.73
N ALA A 30 -2.95 3.92 -10.90
CA ALA A 30 -3.56 3.03 -9.91
C ALA A 30 -4.25 1.83 -10.57
N LEU A 31 -5.03 2.07 -11.63
CA LEU A 31 -5.67 0.99 -12.39
C LEU A 31 -4.63 0.06 -13.02
N ALA A 32 -3.57 0.60 -13.63
CA ALA A 32 -2.50 -0.20 -14.20
C ALA A 32 -1.76 -1.04 -13.14
N ALA A 33 -1.50 -0.47 -11.96
CA ALA A 33 -0.89 -1.19 -10.85
C ALA A 33 -1.78 -2.35 -10.35
N VAL A 34 -3.10 -2.13 -10.25
CA VAL A 34 -4.06 -3.19 -9.93
C VAL A 34 -4.03 -4.27 -11.00
N LEU A 35 -4.12 -3.91 -12.28
CA LEU A 35 -4.11 -4.88 -13.38
C LEU A 35 -2.82 -5.72 -13.41
N VAL A 36 -1.67 -5.13 -13.11
CA VAL A 36 -0.39 -5.84 -13.00
C VAL A 36 -0.35 -6.78 -11.79
N ALA A 37 -1.01 -6.40 -10.70
CA ALA A 37 -1.06 -7.21 -9.48
C ALA A 37 -2.11 -8.32 -9.51
N LEU A 38 -3.14 -8.21 -10.36
CA LEU A 38 -4.23 -9.18 -10.48
C LEU A 38 -3.76 -10.63 -10.68
N PRO A 39 -2.80 -10.94 -11.58
CA PRO A 39 -2.34 -12.32 -11.77
C PRO A 39 -1.72 -12.92 -10.50
N ALA A 40 -1.02 -12.13 -9.68
CA ALA A 40 -0.42 -12.62 -8.44
C ALA A 40 -1.47 -13.02 -7.39
N VAL A 41 -2.63 -12.35 -7.36
CA VAL A 41 -3.72 -12.65 -6.44
C VAL A 41 -4.82 -13.53 -7.06
N TRP A 42 -4.69 -13.86 -8.35
CA TRP A 42 -5.71 -14.58 -9.11
C TRP A 42 -6.06 -15.94 -8.50
N LEU A 43 -5.06 -16.65 -7.98
CA LEU A 43 -5.26 -17.93 -7.31
C LEU A 43 -6.08 -17.78 -6.02
N LEU A 44 -5.86 -16.71 -5.25
CA LEU A 44 -6.67 -16.43 -4.06
C LEU A 44 -8.13 -16.15 -4.44
N ILE A 45 -8.35 -15.39 -5.52
CA ILE A 45 -9.69 -15.02 -5.98
C ILE A 45 -10.46 -16.27 -6.48
N THR A 46 -9.80 -17.13 -7.24
CA THR A 46 -10.47 -18.24 -7.94
C THR A 46 -10.50 -19.55 -7.16
N ARG A 47 -9.52 -19.77 -6.28
CA ARG A 47 -9.36 -21.03 -5.53
C ARG A 47 -9.39 -20.84 -4.02
N GLY A 48 -9.43 -19.60 -3.53
CA GLY A 48 -9.32 -19.31 -2.10
C GLY A 48 -7.89 -19.50 -1.58
N LEU A 49 -7.77 -19.67 -0.28
CA LEU A 49 -6.48 -19.83 0.38
C LEU A 49 -5.79 -21.14 -0.02
N PRO A 50 -4.46 -21.13 -0.23
CA PRO A 50 -3.72 -22.37 -0.37
C PRO A 50 -3.82 -23.18 0.92
N ALA A 51 -4.22 -24.45 0.80
CA ALA A 51 -4.36 -25.39 1.92
C ALA A 51 -3.05 -25.68 2.67
N ILE A 52 -1.92 -25.19 2.15
CA ILE A 52 -0.55 -25.50 2.60
C ILE A 52 0.05 -24.33 3.41
N ALA A 53 -0.63 -23.18 3.49
CA ALA A 53 -0.03 -22.03 4.18
C ALA A 53 -0.01 -22.24 5.70
N ASP A 54 1.20 -22.31 6.27
CA ASP A 54 1.48 -22.81 7.63
C ASP A 54 0.63 -22.13 8.72
N ASP A 55 0.54 -20.80 8.72
CA ASP A 55 -0.15 -20.03 9.76
C ASP A 55 -1.67 -19.90 9.52
N THR A 56 -2.17 -20.34 8.36
CA THR A 56 -3.57 -20.13 7.96
C THR A 56 -4.59 -20.74 8.93
N PRO A 57 -4.45 -21.99 9.41
CA PRO A 57 -5.40 -22.56 10.37
C PRO A 57 -5.47 -21.75 11.66
N VAL A 58 -4.31 -21.25 12.14
CA VAL A 58 -4.24 -20.44 13.35
C VAL A 58 -4.96 -19.10 13.13
N HIS A 59 -4.75 -18.43 12.01
CA HIS A 59 -5.41 -17.17 11.72
C HIS A 59 -6.92 -17.30 11.50
N LEU A 60 -7.39 -18.38 10.86
CA LEU A 60 -8.82 -18.65 10.72
C LEU A 60 -9.47 -18.91 12.09
N MET A 61 -8.84 -19.71 12.96
CA MET A 61 -9.34 -19.88 14.33
C MET A 61 -9.38 -18.55 15.10
N ARG A 62 -8.35 -17.71 14.96
CA ARG A 62 -8.33 -16.38 15.59
C ARG A 62 -9.41 -15.44 15.06
N LEU A 63 -9.67 -15.47 13.75
CA LEU A 63 -10.77 -14.71 13.16
C LEU A 63 -12.14 -15.22 13.66
N PHE A 64 -12.26 -16.52 13.94
CA PHE A 64 -13.52 -17.11 14.42
C PHE A 64 -13.83 -16.60 15.82
N VAL A 65 -12.85 -16.68 16.74
CA VAL A 65 -13.03 -16.14 18.09
C VAL A 65 -13.18 -14.62 18.09
N PHE A 66 -12.58 -13.92 17.11
CA PHE A 66 -12.77 -12.48 16.94
C PHE A 66 -14.21 -12.13 16.55
N ASP A 67 -14.79 -12.82 15.57
CA ASP A 67 -16.20 -12.67 15.19
C ASP A 67 -17.13 -12.93 16.39
N GLN A 68 -16.86 -13.98 17.18
CA GLN A 68 -17.64 -14.28 18.37
C GLN A 68 -17.65 -13.11 19.38
N GLN A 69 -16.49 -12.51 19.65
CA GLN A 69 -16.40 -11.35 20.55
C GLN A 69 -17.16 -10.15 19.98
N VAL A 70 -16.97 -9.85 18.69
CA VAL A 70 -17.62 -8.72 18.02
C VAL A 70 -19.15 -8.87 18.03
N ARG A 71 -19.67 -10.07 17.75
CA ARG A 71 -21.12 -10.37 17.81
C ARG A 71 -21.70 -10.29 19.22
N GLN A 72 -20.88 -10.53 20.25
CA GLN A 72 -21.26 -10.35 21.65
C GLN A 72 -21.17 -8.89 22.12
N GLY A 73 -20.75 -7.97 21.24
CA GLY A 73 -20.63 -6.54 21.53
C GLY A 73 -19.28 -6.13 22.10
N ASP A 74 -18.32 -7.06 22.21
CA ASP A 74 -16.93 -6.75 22.56
C ASP A 74 -16.13 -6.39 21.30
N TRP A 75 -16.22 -5.12 20.90
CA TRP A 75 -15.57 -4.59 19.71
C TRP A 75 -14.06 -4.40 19.86
N LEU A 76 -13.51 -4.50 21.06
CA LEU A 76 -12.08 -4.35 21.35
C LEU A 76 -11.60 -5.54 22.17
N PRO A 77 -11.68 -6.76 21.62
CA PRO A 77 -11.44 -7.96 22.40
C PRO A 77 -10.02 -7.97 22.94
N ARG A 78 -9.89 -8.23 24.25
CA ARG A 78 -8.58 -8.30 24.92
C ARG A 78 -8.31 -9.69 25.46
N TRP A 79 -9.31 -10.33 26.05
CA TRP A 79 -9.21 -11.63 26.68
C TRP A 79 -10.16 -12.60 25.98
N ILE A 80 -9.64 -13.71 25.46
CA ILE A 80 -10.43 -14.73 24.79
C ILE A 80 -10.51 -15.95 25.69
N ALA A 81 -11.67 -16.18 26.31
CA ALA A 81 -11.85 -17.22 27.32
C ALA A 81 -11.66 -18.64 26.76
N ASP A 82 -12.08 -18.87 25.52
CA ASP A 82 -12.07 -20.20 24.88
C ASP A 82 -10.66 -20.68 24.48
N LEU A 83 -9.69 -19.78 24.42
CA LEU A 83 -8.31 -20.13 24.10
C LEU A 83 -7.58 -20.73 25.30
N TYR A 84 -6.44 -21.37 25.02
CA TYR A 84 -5.58 -22.00 26.04
C TYR A 84 -6.36 -22.97 26.94
N THR A 85 -7.03 -23.94 26.31
CA THR A 85 -7.84 -24.98 26.98
C THR A 85 -8.87 -24.45 27.98
N GLY A 86 -9.45 -23.27 27.73
CA GLY A 86 -10.46 -22.64 28.58
C GLY A 86 -9.93 -21.82 29.75
N TYR A 87 -8.61 -21.71 29.92
CA TYR A 87 -8.00 -20.80 30.90
C TYR A 87 -8.04 -19.34 30.43
N GLY A 88 -8.25 -19.12 29.14
CA GLY A 88 -8.25 -17.82 28.50
C GLY A 88 -6.87 -17.36 28.04
N TYR A 89 -6.86 -16.49 27.04
CA TYR A 89 -5.63 -15.96 26.46
C TYR A 89 -5.77 -14.49 26.07
N PRO A 90 -4.81 -13.60 26.43
CA PRO A 90 -4.87 -12.17 26.12
C PRO A 90 -4.47 -11.85 24.67
N LEU A 91 -5.03 -12.58 23.69
CA LEU A 91 -4.55 -12.64 22.31
C LEU A 91 -4.28 -11.28 21.68
N PHE A 92 -5.28 -10.41 21.65
CA PHE A 92 -5.23 -9.16 20.90
C PHE A 92 -4.58 -7.99 21.67
N ASN A 93 -4.06 -8.25 22.89
CA ASN A 93 -3.13 -7.32 23.54
C ASN A 93 -1.72 -7.45 22.93
N PHE A 94 -1.34 -8.68 22.55
CA PHE A 94 0.02 -8.99 22.06
C PHE A 94 0.07 -9.25 20.56
N TYR A 95 -1.05 -9.62 19.95
CA TYR A 95 -1.18 -9.80 18.51
C TYR A 95 -2.05 -8.69 17.91
N ALA A 96 -1.48 -7.97 16.94
CA ALA A 96 -2.08 -6.75 16.42
C ALA A 96 -3.36 -7.04 15.61
N PRO A 97 -4.51 -6.36 15.87
CA PRO A 97 -5.82 -6.81 15.40
C PRO A 97 -6.27 -6.24 14.05
N ALA A 98 -5.57 -5.28 13.44
CA ALA A 98 -6.09 -4.51 12.29
C ALA A 98 -6.53 -5.38 11.10
N MET A 99 -5.75 -6.41 10.76
CA MET A 99 -6.11 -7.33 9.67
C MET A 99 -7.33 -8.19 10.00
N TYR A 100 -7.58 -8.47 11.29
CA TYR A 100 -8.82 -9.14 11.71
C TYR A 100 -10.02 -8.22 11.59
N TYR A 101 -9.91 -6.93 11.90
CA TYR A 101 -11.00 -5.97 11.61
C TYR A 101 -11.30 -5.89 10.11
N LEU A 102 -10.28 -5.94 9.25
CA LEU A 102 -10.48 -5.97 7.79
C LEU A 102 -11.27 -7.21 7.37
N ALA A 103 -10.84 -8.40 7.81
CA ALA A 103 -11.53 -9.64 7.50
C ALA A 103 -12.94 -9.70 8.13
N GLU A 104 -13.09 -9.21 9.35
CA GLU A 104 -14.37 -9.17 10.06
C GLU A 104 -15.38 -8.26 9.35
N THR A 105 -14.94 -7.09 8.89
CA THR A 105 -15.80 -6.17 8.11
C THR A 105 -16.33 -6.86 6.84
N LEU A 106 -15.47 -7.64 6.17
CA LEU A 106 -15.84 -8.43 5.00
C LEU A 106 -16.79 -9.58 5.37
N HIS A 107 -16.57 -10.23 6.51
CA HIS A 107 -17.39 -11.33 7.01
C HIS A 107 -18.80 -10.86 7.43
N LEU A 108 -18.90 -9.78 8.19
CA LEU A 108 -20.15 -9.12 8.54
C LEU A 108 -20.90 -8.59 7.31
N GLY A 109 -20.17 -8.26 6.23
CA GLY A 109 -20.73 -7.94 4.92
C GLY A 109 -21.32 -9.13 4.15
N GLY A 110 -21.28 -10.35 4.71
CA GLY A 110 -21.91 -11.55 4.18
C GLY A 110 -20.95 -12.55 3.52
N LEU A 111 -19.65 -12.28 3.48
CA LEU A 111 -18.68 -13.27 3.01
C LEU A 111 -18.50 -14.38 4.04
N GLY A 112 -18.34 -15.63 3.59
CA GLY A 112 -17.89 -16.71 4.47
C GLY A 112 -16.52 -16.41 5.05
N GLN A 113 -16.23 -16.86 6.27
CA GLN A 113 -15.03 -16.48 7.01
C GLN A 113 -13.70 -16.75 6.26
N ALA A 114 -13.59 -17.91 5.61
CA ALA A 114 -12.43 -18.24 4.78
C ALA A 114 -12.30 -17.31 3.56
N ALA A 115 -13.42 -16.92 2.95
CA ALA A 115 -13.43 -15.98 1.84
C ALA A 115 -13.05 -14.58 2.31
N ALA A 116 -13.59 -14.11 3.43
CA ALA A 116 -13.26 -12.82 4.03
C ALA A 116 -11.77 -12.70 4.37
N TYR A 117 -11.19 -13.78 4.93
CA TYR A 117 -9.75 -13.87 5.14
C TYR A 117 -8.98 -13.82 3.82
N SER A 118 -9.34 -14.63 2.82
CA SER A 118 -8.68 -14.62 1.49
C SER A 118 -8.74 -13.25 0.81
N TRP A 119 -9.91 -12.60 0.81
CA TRP A 119 -10.10 -11.26 0.23
C TRP A 119 -9.29 -10.20 0.98
N SER A 120 -9.02 -10.36 2.28
CA SER A 120 -8.14 -9.45 3.01
C SER A 120 -6.71 -9.47 2.46
N TYR A 121 -6.19 -10.64 2.05
CA TYR A 121 -4.90 -10.74 1.35
C TYR A 121 -4.94 -10.05 -0.01
N VAL A 122 -6.00 -10.30 -0.79
CA VAL A 122 -6.20 -9.68 -2.10
C VAL A 122 -6.15 -8.16 -1.97
N LEU A 123 -6.94 -7.60 -1.05
CA LEU A 123 -6.99 -6.16 -0.81
C LEU A 123 -5.64 -5.60 -0.36
N ALA A 124 -4.93 -6.28 0.56
CA ALA A 124 -3.62 -5.85 1.03
C ALA A 124 -2.58 -5.82 -0.11
N VAL A 125 -2.51 -6.88 -0.94
CA VAL A 125 -1.56 -6.94 -2.06
C VAL A 125 -1.86 -5.86 -3.09
N LEU A 126 -3.13 -5.68 -3.49
CA LEU A 126 -3.53 -4.63 -4.43
C LEU A 126 -3.26 -3.23 -3.88
N PHE A 127 -3.57 -2.99 -2.60
CA PHE A 127 -3.31 -1.72 -1.94
C PHE A 127 -1.80 -1.40 -1.92
N GLY A 128 -0.97 -2.37 -1.54
CA GLY A 128 0.49 -2.22 -1.54
C GLY A 128 1.05 -1.95 -2.95
N ALA A 129 0.55 -2.63 -3.97
CA ALA A 129 0.99 -2.42 -5.37
C ALA A 129 0.71 -0.99 -5.85
N VAL A 130 -0.46 -0.43 -5.53
CA VAL A 130 -0.78 0.97 -5.84
C VAL A 130 0.12 1.93 -5.06
N GLY A 131 0.38 1.66 -3.78
CA GLY A 131 1.30 2.48 -2.97
C GLY A 131 2.72 2.49 -3.53
N ALA A 132 3.23 1.33 -3.95
CA ALA A 132 4.53 1.19 -4.59
C ALA A 132 4.59 1.97 -5.91
N ALA A 133 3.52 1.91 -6.71
CA ALA A 133 3.41 2.69 -7.94
C ALA A 133 3.48 4.19 -7.70
N PHE A 134 2.74 4.68 -6.70
CA PHE A 134 2.71 6.11 -6.37
C PHE A 134 4.04 6.59 -5.81
N LEU A 135 4.68 5.80 -4.93
CA LEU A 135 6.00 6.09 -4.40
C LEU A 135 7.04 6.23 -5.52
N ALA A 136 7.14 5.23 -6.39
CA ALA A 136 8.14 5.24 -7.47
C ALA A 136 7.85 6.31 -8.52
N SER A 137 6.57 6.59 -8.83
CA SER A 137 6.20 7.67 -9.75
C SER A 137 6.65 9.04 -9.22
N ASP A 138 6.45 9.33 -7.93
CA ASP A 138 6.87 10.59 -7.31
C ASP A 138 8.40 10.64 -7.05
N LEU A 139 9.09 9.49 -6.99
CA LEU A 139 10.56 9.41 -6.91
C LEU A 139 11.24 9.70 -8.25
N TYR A 140 10.64 9.27 -9.35
CA TYR A 140 11.19 9.40 -10.71
C TYR A 140 10.33 10.32 -11.59
N ALA A 141 9.77 11.39 -10.99
CA ALA A 141 9.03 12.38 -11.76
C ALA A 141 9.95 13.04 -12.80
N SER A 142 9.55 13.05 -14.08
CA SER A 142 10.33 13.67 -15.15
C SER A 142 10.35 15.19 -14.95
N THR A 143 11.55 15.76 -14.82
CA THR A 143 11.78 17.22 -14.70
C THR A 143 12.03 17.88 -16.06
N ALA A 144 11.62 17.25 -17.17
CA ALA A 144 11.83 17.78 -18.51
C ALA A 144 11.12 19.14 -18.69
N GLY A 145 11.79 20.24 -18.33
CA GLY A 145 11.33 21.61 -18.48
C GLY A 145 11.56 22.56 -17.30
N GLU A 146 11.99 22.10 -16.12
CA GLU A 146 12.25 23.00 -14.98
C GLU A 146 13.76 23.17 -14.76
N ASN A 147 14.22 24.38 -15.08
CA ASN A 147 15.61 24.82 -15.07
C ASN A 147 16.32 24.61 -13.72
N GLU A 148 17.61 24.34 -13.87
CA GLU A 148 18.75 24.51 -12.98
C GLU A 148 18.47 25.33 -11.71
N GLY A 149 18.59 24.67 -10.54
CA GLY A 149 18.54 25.35 -9.24
C GLY A 149 18.27 24.44 -8.04
N ALA A 150 17.78 23.22 -8.24
CA ALA A 150 17.53 22.27 -7.15
C ALA A 150 18.81 21.50 -6.78
N ASP A 151 19.84 22.22 -6.34
CA ASP A 151 21.01 21.61 -5.75
C ASP A 151 20.60 20.95 -4.40
N ARG A 152 20.63 19.61 -4.39
CA ARG A 152 20.87 18.74 -3.22
C ARG A 152 19.87 18.78 -2.06
N ALA A 153 18.57 18.70 -2.34
CA ALA A 153 17.66 18.11 -1.34
C ALA A 153 17.74 16.57 -1.43
N PRO A 154 17.95 15.82 -0.32
CA PRO A 154 18.01 14.34 -0.31
C PRO A 154 16.80 13.66 -0.99
N LEU A 155 15.67 14.36 -1.00
CA LEU A 155 14.39 13.90 -1.52
C LEU A 155 14.01 14.48 -2.88
N ALA A 156 14.89 15.20 -3.58
CA ALA A 156 14.60 15.68 -4.93
C ALA A 156 14.24 14.50 -5.87
N PRO A 157 13.29 14.66 -6.80
CA PRO A 157 13.00 13.64 -7.80
C PRO A 157 14.28 13.28 -8.59
N ARG A 158 14.48 11.99 -8.82
CA ARG A 158 15.55 11.52 -9.71
C ARG A 158 15.06 11.69 -11.14
N PRO A 159 15.69 12.53 -11.97
CA PRO A 159 15.22 12.78 -13.31
C PRO A 159 15.23 11.47 -14.12
N SER A 160 14.09 11.11 -14.69
CA SER A 160 13.99 10.05 -15.69
C SER A 160 13.61 10.63 -17.05
N PRO A 161 14.19 10.11 -18.15
CA PRO A 161 13.77 10.49 -19.50
C PRO A 161 12.38 9.94 -19.85
N LEU A 162 11.90 8.95 -19.09
CA LEU A 162 10.58 8.35 -19.24
C LEU A 162 9.53 9.11 -18.41
N PRO A 163 8.25 9.11 -18.84
CA PRO A 163 7.13 9.52 -17.99
C PRO A 163 7.11 8.74 -16.68
N SER A 164 6.77 9.42 -15.58
CA SER A 164 6.74 8.86 -14.22
C SER A 164 5.77 7.67 -14.05
N PHE A 165 4.91 7.44 -15.03
CA PHE A 165 4.07 6.27 -15.15
C PHE A 165 4.87 4.95 -15.17
N TRP A 166 5.96 4.90 -15.95
CA TRP A 166 6.72 3.65 -16.14
C TRP A 166 7.50 3.21 -14.90
N PRO A 167 8.23 4.09 -14.20
CA PRO A 167 8.82 3.76 -12.90
C PRO A 167 7.76 3.29 -11.89
N GLY A 168 6.58 3.91 -11.87
CA GLY A 168 5.46 3.49 -11.04
C GLY A 168 4.98 2.07 -11.37
N LEU A 169 4.74 1.78 -12.65
CA LEU A 169 4.28 0.45 -13.08
C LEU A 169 5.32 -0.64 -12.80
N LEU A 170 6.61 -0.34 -13.03
CA LEU A 170 7.70 -1.25 -12.71
C LEU A 170 7.76 -1.55 -11.22
N ALA A 171 7.62 -0.53 -10.36
CA ALA A 171 7.60 -0.72 -8.91
C ALA A 171 6.39 -1.54 -8.43
N ALA A 172 5.21 -1.34 -9.03
CA ALA A 172 4.05 -2.20 -8.74
C ALA A 172 4.32 -3.66 -9.09
N ALA A 173 4.93 -3.92 -10.25
CA ALA A 173 5.31 -5.26 -10.67
C ALA A 173 6.35 -5.87 -9.70
N THR A 174 7.46 -5.19 -9.47
CA THR A 174 8.54 -5.73 -8.61
C THR A 174 8.10 -5.91 -7.16
N TYR A 175 7.27 -5.01 -6.63
CA TYR A 175 6.66 -5.17 -5.31
C TYR A 175 5.79 -6.43 -5.26
N THR A 176 4.87 -6.58 -6.22
CA THR A 176 3.87 -7.67 -6.19
C THR A 176 4.52 -9.03 -6.40
N TYR A 177 5.48 -9.12 -7.32
CA TYR A 177 6.16 -10.38 -7.65
C TYR A 177 7.45 -10.59 -6.84
N ALA A 178 7.68 -9.77 -5.80
CA ALA A 178 8.76 -10.02 -4.86
C ALA A 178 8.56 -11.40 -4.21
N THR A 179 9.58 -12.25 -4.30
CA THR A 179 9.53 -13.63 -3.80
C THR A 179 9.10 -13.69 -2.34
N TYR A 180 9.53 -12.73 -1.54
CA TYR A 180 9.17 -12.65 -0.12
C TYR A 180 7.69 -12.34 0.13
N LEU A 181 7.09 -11.41 -0.64
CA LEU A 181 5.66 -11.12 -0.52
C LEU A 181 4.83 -12.35 -0.92
N LEU A 182 5.18 -12.99 -2.04
CA LEU A 182 4.50 -14.18 -2.50
C LEU A 182 4.67 -15.35 -1.53
N ALA A 183 5.85 -15.52 -0.90
CA ALA A 183 6.07 -16.52 0.13
C ALA A 183 5.21 -16.25 1.37
N ASN A 184 5.10 -14.98 1.80
CA ASN A 184 4.21 -14.61 2.90
C ASN A 184 2.75 -14.96 2.58
N VAL A 185 2.30 -14.72 1.35
CA VAL A 185 0.92 -15.00 0.92
C VAL A 185 0.64 -16.49 0.78
N PHE A 186 1.51 -17.23 0.07
CA PHE A 186 1.19 -18.59 -0.40
C PHE A 186 1.83 -19.70 0.41
N VAL A 187 2.90 -19.42 1.16
CA VAL A 187 3.65 -20.44 1.90
C VAL A 187 3.48 -20.24 3.40
N ARG A 188 3.73 -19.03 3.91
CA ARG A 188 3.66 -18.78 5.36
C ARG A 188 2.23 -18.50 5.83
N GLY A 189 1.46 -17.74 5.04
CA GLY A 189 0.17 -17.22 5.51
C GLY A 189 0.33 -16.13 6.58
N ALA A 190 1.41 -15.34 6.52
CA ALA A 190 1.76 -14.35 7.55
C ALA A 190 0.82 -13.12 7.53
N PHE A 191 -0.35 -13.23 8.15
CA PHE A 191 -1.48 -12.32 7.93
C PHE A 191 -1.19 -10.85 8.29
N GLY A 192 -0.68 -10.61 9.50
CA GLY A 192 -0.29 -9.27 9.94
C GLY A 192 0.87 -8.70 9.12
N GLU A 193 1.83 -9.54 8.73
CA GLU A 193 3.01 -9.10 8.00
C GLU A 193 2.67 -8.57 6.60
N ILE A 194 1.73 -9.21 5.90
CA ILE A 194 1.27 -8.78 4.57
C ILE A 194 0.52 -7.46 4.64
N GLY A 195 -0.33 -7.30 5.67
CA GLY A 195 -0.97 -6.02 5.94
C GLY A 195 0.08 -4.92 6.16
N ALA A 196 1.14 -5.21 6.91
CA ALA A 196 2.21 -4.26 7.14
C ALA A 196 3.00 -3.94 5.87
N GLN A 197 3.35 -4.95 5.06
CA GLN A 197 3.99 -4.76 3.76
C GLN A 197 3.15 -3.87 2.83
N ALA A 198 1.81 -4.02 2.87
CA ALA A 198 0.90 -3.17 2.09
C ALA A 198 0.91 -1.71 2.53
N LEU A 199 1.10 -1.42 3.82
CA LEU A 199 1.12 -0.06 4.35
C LEU A 199 2.45 0.66 4.10
N LEU A 200 3.57 -0.07 4.02
CA LEU A 200 4.92 0.52 3.93
C LEU A 200 5.09 1.47 2.73
N PRO A 201 4.77 1.09 1.46
CA PRO A 201 4.93 2.01 0.33
C PRO A 201 4.13 3.31 0.48
N TRP A 202 2.92 3.21 1.05
CA TRP A 202 2.08 4.37 1.32
C TRP A 202 2.64 5.26 2.40
N LEU A 203 3.27 4.69 3.43
CA LEU A 203 3.87 5.44 4.53
C LEU A 203 5.07 6.25 4.05
N PHE A 204 5.96 5.65 3.25
CA PHE A 204 7.06 6.36 2.59
C PHE A 204 6.54 7.42 1.61
N TRP A 205 5.48 7.11 0.86
CA TRP A 205 4.87 8.07 -0.05
C TRP A 205 4.24 9.26 0.69
N ALA A 206 3.52 9.02 1.78
CA ALA A 206 2.92 10.08 2.61
C ALA A 206 4.00 10.96 3.24
N LEU A 207 5.08 10.36 3.78
CA LEU A 207 6.22 11.07 4.32
C LEU A 207 6.87 11.98 3.26
N ARG A 208 7.13 11.44 2.06
CA ARG A 208 7.64 12.21 0.92
C ARG A 208 6.74 13.41 0.60
N ARG A 209 5.43 13.19 0.50
CA ARG A 209 4.45 14.25 0.20
C ARG A 209 4.40 15.31 1.28
N MET A 210 4.50 14.92 2.55
CA MET A 210 4.55 15.84 3.69
C MET A 210 5.76 16.78 3.59
N MET A 211 6.90 16.28 3.11
CA MET A 211 8.13 17.06 3.01
C MET A 211 8.20 17.95 1.76
N LEU A 212 7.59 17.53 0.66
CA LEU A 212 7.72 18.21 -0.65
C LEU A 212 6.54 19.12 -1.01
N THR A 213 5.39 19.00 -0.34
CA THR A 213 4.21 19.81 -0.69
C THR A 213 4.08 21.06 0.18
N ARG A 214 3.62 22.17 -0.41
CA ARG A 214 3.37 23.43 0.32
C ARG A 214 2.26 23.33 1.37
N ARG A 215 1.36 22.34 1.25
CA ARG A 215 0.24 22.08 2.18
C ARG A 215 0.39 20.67 2.76
N PRO A 216 1.21 20.50 3.81
CA PRO A 216 1.59 19.17 4.29
C PRO A 216 0.50 18.47 5.12
N LEU A 217 -0.50 19.20 5.61
CA LEU A 217 -1.50 18.68 6.57
C LEU A 217 -2.21 17.39 6.10
N PRO A 218 -2.71 17.26 4.86
CA PRO A 218 -3.32 16.01 4.41
C PRO A 218 -2.34 14.83 4.42
N SER A 219 -1.08 15.09 4.06
CA SER A 219 -0.03 14.07 4.05
C SER A 219 0.44 13.70 5.46
N LEU A 220 0.43 14.65 6.39
CA LEU A 220 0.67 14.40 7.81
C LEU A 220 -0.44 13.53 8.41
N VAL A 221 -1.71 13.87 8.17
CA VAL A 221 -2.85 13.08 8.65
C VAL A 221 -2.82 11.66 8.07
N LEU A 222 -2.56 11.53 6.77
CA LEU A 222 -2.39 10.24 6.11
C LEU A 222 -1.23 9.46 6.72
N GLY A 223 -0.05 10.07 6.87
CA GLY A 223 1.13 9.44 7.44
C GLY A 223 0.91 8.97 8.88
N ALA A 224 0.31 9.81 9.73
CA ALA A 224 -0.03 9.46 11.10
C ALA A 224 -1.04 8.30 11.17
N THR A 225 -2.06 8.32 10.29
CA THR A 225 -3.06 7.25 10.21
C THR A 225 -2.43 5.93 9.77
N LEU A 226 -1.59 5.96 8.73
CA LEU A 226 -0.88 4.77 8.24
C LEU A 226 0.10 4.23 9.28
N LEU A 227 0.76 5.11 10.05
CA LEU A 227 1.68 4.72 11.12
C LEU A 227 0.92 4.05 12.28
N ALA A 228 -0.24 4.60 12.67
CA ALA A 228 -1.11 3.98 13.67
C ALA A 228 -1.65 2.63 13.18
N LEU A 229 -2.09 2.55 11.93
CA LEU A 229 -2.52 1.29 11.31
C LEU A 229 -1.38 0.26 11.27
N LEU A 230 -0.14 0.69 10.97
CA LEU A 230 1.01 -0.21 10.97
C LEU A 230 1.27 -0.80 12.36
N ALA A 231 1.18 0.02 13.41
CA ALA A 231 1.28 -0.43 14.80
C ALA A 231 0.17 -1.43 15.16
N MET A 232 -1.05 -1.22 14.67
CA MET A 232 -2.18 -2.13 14.86
C MET A 232 -2.19 -3.34 13.93
N THR A 233 -1.29 -3.40 12.95
CA THR A 233 -1.22 -4.48 11.95
C THR A 233 -0.07 -5.45 12.22
N HIS A 234 1.11 -4.92 12.55
CA HIS A 234 2.28 -5.74 12.83
C HIS A 234 3.32 -4.96 13.66
N THR A 235 3.32 -5.19 14.98
CA THR A 235 4.16 -4.46 15.94
C THR A 235 5.66 -4.52 15.59
N ILE A 236 6.14 -5.67 15.11
CA ILE A 236 7.56 -5.83 14.73
C ILE A 236 7.88 -4.94 13.53
N THR A 237 7.03 -4.93 12.50
CA THR A 237 7.28 -4.10 11.30
C THR A 237 7.16 -2.63 11.64
N PHE A 238 6.23 -2.25 12.52
CA PHE A 238 6.15 -0.90 13.05
C PHE A 238 7.47 -0.45 13.68
N LEU A 239 8.00 -1.22 14.66
CA LEU A 239 9.25 -0.90 15.34
C LEU A 239 10.43 -0.84 14.37
N LEU A 240 10.51 -1.79 13.44
CA LEU A 240 11.58 -1.83 12.44
C LEU A 240 11.48 -0.69 11.43
N ALA A 241 10.28 -0.22 11.07
CA ALA A 241 10.09 0.83 10.07
C ALA A 241 10.52 2.21 10.57
N LEU A 242 10.40 2.50 11.88
CA LEU A 242 10.71 3.81 12.45
C LEU A 242 12.12 4.36 12.08
N PRO A 243 13.23 3.61 12.28
CA PRO A 243 14.56 4.11 11.89
C PRO A 243 14.69 4.33 10.38
N TRP A 244 14.05 3.51 9.54
CA TRP A 244 14.06 3.72 8.09
C TRP A 244 13.27 4.95 7.66
N LEU A 245 12.15 5.25 8.32
CA LEU A 245 11.37 6.46 8.08
C LEU A 245 12.15 7.70 8.50
N ALA A 246 12.81 7.65 9.66
CA ALA A 246 13.68 8.72 10.12
C ALA A 246 14.85 8.94 9.15
N GLY A 247 15.53 7.87 8.75
CA GLY A 247 16.64 7.93 7.78
C GLY A 247 16.20 8.35 6.37
N TYR A 248 14.95 8.12 5.98
CA TYR A 248 14.40 8.62 4.71
C TYR A 248 14.08 10.12 4.74
N ALA A 249 13.84 10.68 5.93
CA ALA A 249 13.47 12.09 6.10
C ALA A 249 14.67 13.04 6.29
N ILE A 250 15.87 12.50 6.47
CA ILE A 250 17.12 13.26 6.69
C ILE A 250 17.98 13.18 5.43
#